data_AF-A0A9Q0YBJ8-F1
#
_entry.id   AF-A0A9Q0YBJ8-F1
#
_cell.length_a   1.000
_cell.length_b   1.000
_cell.length_c   1.000
_cell.angle_alpha   90.00
_cell.angle_beta   90.00
_cell.angle_gamma   90.00
#
_symmetry.space_group_name_H-M   'P 1'
#
loop_
_entity.id
_entity.type
_entity.pdbx_description
1 polymer ?
#
loop_
_entity_poly.entity_id
_entity_poly.type
_entity_poly.pdbx_seq_one_letter_code
_entity_poly.pdbx_strand_id
1 'polypeptide(L)'
;MAISSPTPFVTIILILYPVLSDFPKPGSAQDDSSFLPELTVLSVRNLLEPGFELKEGANHIFQFDITVEVDPSRTSAVIEGDELWQVSTWISESEDGSGRKMSFASDILPPEQSSQSYENDNGAVIAFTKIRDLLKAQGGVCEDFRFFCTRFDQPSNIVAGYNSSYTLNVDGDPDDVLTDCVPLGQCYGASANSFQWSLTPIERPAKGCARKVNVDIWVNFTENTRDLKGEGLWRLGIFGSSNADGSGSRYGEVRQAINEVQATTRLTDARPIMINEIMTDFELGSIGCISEFPYYCVEFAKGDSPNPDYTFVTESGDSSLIGCEARECKAGVAILDLNWSRDIGEFQSRQNASVSFDVQVTIDPCSPDVKGENLWKLSMFASENEDGSNRLQHPFISQILNPSEASTSFLGKETLTFTDVETPPFYAEILGCGKMKYLCLELSKGDLPNPDFEVIFPEERSGIRHCREEVCVVFNFRYEEQKF
;
A
#
# COMPACT_ATOMS: atom_id res chain seq x y z
N MET A 1 14.65 104.37 -1.90
CA MET A 1 15.20 103.00 -1.96
C MET A 1 16.05 102.95 -3.24
N ALA A 2 17.34 103.29 -3.27
CA ALA A 2 18.45 102.93 -2.38
C ALA A 2 18.54 101.40 -2.18
N ILE A 3 19.64 100.69 -2.40
CA ILE A 3 21.07 101.01 -2.60
C ILE A 3 21.72 99.66 -3.03
N SER A 4 22.49 99.66 -4.13
CA SER A 4 23.94 99.32 -4.22
C SER A 4 24.41 97.86 -4.06
N SER A 5 25.18 97.44 -5.08
CA SER A 5 26.50 96.75 -5.08
C SER A 5 27.30 96.74 -3.75
N PRO A 6 28.44 96.00 -3.57
CA PRO A 6 29.39 95.59 -4.61
C PRO A 6 30.21 94.27 -4.39
N THR A 7 31.02 93.95 -5.40
CA THR A 7 32.29 93.17 -5.38
C THR A 7 33.28 93.70 -4.31
N PRO A 8 34.51 93.14 -4.10
CA PRO A 8 35.63 93.63 -4.95
C PRO A 8 36.96 92.80 -5.02
N PHE A 9 37.84 93.30 -5.91
CA PHE A 9 39.32 93.40 -5.81
C PHE A 9 40.21 92.13 -5.92
N VAL A 10 41.41 92.11 -6.54
CA VAL A 10 42.32 93.12 -7.13
C VAL A 10 43.29 92.42 -8.10
N THR A 11 43.64 93.14 -9.17
CA THR A 11 44.75 92.94 -10.12
C THR A 11 46.12 93.17 -9.48
N ILE A 12 47.17 92.39 -9.83
CA ILE A 12 48.53 92.93 -10.10
C ILE A 12 49.33 91.92 -10.95
N ILE A 13 49.85 92.46 -12.06
CA ILE A 13 50.81 91.90 -13.00
C ILE A 13 52.22 92.20 -12.47
N LEU A 14 53.19 91.26 -12.50
CA LEU A 14 54.59 91.60 -12.83
C LEU A 14 55.50 90.40 -13.16
N ILE A 15 55.75 90.23 -14.47
CA ILE A 15 57.02 90.05 -15.23
C ILE A 15 58.11 89.05 -14.74
N LEU A 16 58.48 88.05 -15.57
CA LEU A 16 59.76 87.94 -16.33
C LEU A 16 60.04 86.49 -16.85
N TYR A 17 60.35 86.43 -18.16
CA TYR A 17 60.85 85.37 -19.06
C TYR A 17 62.04 84.49 -18.54
N PRO A 18 62.64 83.61 -19.38
CA PRO A 18 62.15 82.49 -20.20
C PRO A 18 62.92 81.19 -19.84
N VAL A 19 62.83 80.11 -20.62
CA VAL A 19 63.98 79.29 -21.12
C VAL A 19 63.46 78.00 -21.79
N LEU A 20 63.80 77.88 -23.07
CA LEU A 20 63.78 76.66 -23.89
C LEU A 20 64.87 75.68 -23.42
N SER A 21 64.57 74.39 -23.38
CA SER A 21 65.55 73.35 -23.75
C SER A 21 64.86 72.00 -24.02
N ASP A 22 65.18 71.44 -25.18
CA ASP A 22 64.74 70.18 -25.80
C ASP A 22 65.09 68.87 -25.05
N PHE A 23 64.39 67.82 -25.52
CA PHE A 23 64.70 66.37 -25.56
C PHE A 23 64.16 65.47 -24.43
N PRO A 24 63.89 64.16 -24.68
CA PRO A 24 63.55 63.45 -25.92
C PRO A 24 62.29 62.54 -25.80
N LYS A 25 61.77 62.08 -26.95
CA LYS A 25 60.76 61.01 -27.04
C LYS A 25 61.27 59.70 -26.41
N PRO A 26 60.49 59.02 -25.54
CA PRO A 26 60.55 57.57 -25.39
C PRO A 26 59.68 56.90 -26.45
N GLY A 27 60.14 55.74 -26.89
CA GLY A 27 59.68 55.02 -28.06
C GLY A 27 58.22 54.61 -28.05
N SER A 28 57.76 54.34 -29.28
CA SER A 28 56.60 53.51 -29.58
C SER A 28 56.56 52.29 -28.67
N ALA A 29 55.62 52.28 -27.73
CA ALA A 29 55.10 51.04 -27.20
C ALA A 29 54.58 50.24 -28.40
N GLN A 30 55.24 49.10 -28.64
CA GLN A 30 54.69 48.06 -29.47
C GLN A 30 53.28 47.75 -28.98
N ASP A 31 52.41 47.59 -29.96
CA ASP A 31 51.13 46.91 -29.95
C ASP A 31 51.18 45.70 -29.00
N ASP A 32 50.79 45.91 -27.75
CA ASP A 32 50.65 44.84 -26.76
C ASP A 32 49.29 44.23 -27.05
N SER A 33 49.30 43.21 -27.90
CA SER A 33 48.17 42.32 -28.10
C SER A 33 47.68 41.93 -26.71
N SER A 34 46.45 42.31 -26.39
CA SER A 34 45.76 42.00 -25.14
C SER A 34 45.67 40.48 -24.98
N PHE A 35 46.71 39.87 -24.43
CA PHE A 35 46.68 38.48 -24.01
C PHE A 35 45.74 38.42 -22.81
N LEU A 36 44.62 37.73 -22.99
CA LEU A 36 43.75 37.40 -21.87
C LEU A 36 44.55 36.52 -20.89
N PRO A 37 44.38 36.70 -19.57
CA PRO A 37 44.90 35.75 -18.60
C PRO A 37 44.44 34.33 -18.97
N GLU A 38 45.31 33.34 -18.81
CA GLU A 38 45.00 31.93 -19.03
C GLU A 38 44.90 31.20 -17.68
N LEU A 39 43.89 30.34 -17.54
CA LEU A 39 43.73 29.41 -16.43
C LEU A 39 43.75 27.99 -16.98
N THR A 40 44.69 27.15 -16.53
CA THR A 40 44.73 25.75 -16.94
C THR A 40 44.36 24.84 -15.76
N VAL A 41 43.20 24.19 -15.84
CA VAL A 41 42.69 23.29 -14.79
C VAL A 41 43.18 21.86 -15.01
N LEU A 42 43.63 21.23 -13.93
CA LEU A 42 44.10 19.85 -13.86
C LEU A 42 43.07 18.89 -13.28
N SER A 43 42.34 19.32 -12.23
CA SER A 43 41.26 18.52 -11.64
C SER A 43 40.32 19.39 -10.81
N VAL A 44 39.07 18.93 -10.66
CA VAL A 44 38.12 19.44 -9.68
C VAL A 44 37.90 18.36 -8.63
N ARG A 45 37.74 18.74 -7.37
CA ARG A 45 37.36 17.83 -6.29
C ARG A 45 36.18 18.36 -5.51
N ASN A 46 35.17 17.52 -5.37
CA ASN A 46 33.99 17.71 -4.56
C ASN A 46 34.24 17.13 -3.16
N LEU A 47 34.21 17.98 -2.15
CA LEU A 47 34.48 17.61 -0.76
C LEU A 47 33.17 17.63 0.03
N LEU A 48 32.18 16.85 -0.42
CA LEU A 48 30.97 16.60 0.35
C LEU A 48 31.32 15.73 1.58
N GLU A 49 30.82 16.13 2.75
CA GLU A 49 30.99 15.32 3.95
C GLU A 49 30.29 13.95 3.82
N PRO A 50 30.96 12.84 4.21
CA PRO A 50 30.35 11.53 4.15
C PRO A 50 29.18 11.41 5.14
N GLY A 51 28.20 10.56 4.80
CA GLY A 51 27.05 10.27 5.66
C GLY A 51 25.87 11.22 5.48
N PHE A 52 25.83 11.98 4.39
CA PHE A 52 24.65 12.77 4.03
C PHE A 52 23.43 11.85 3.82
N GLU A 53 22.41 12.03 4.65
CA GLU A 53 21.17 11.28 4.56
C GLU A 53 20.16 11.98 3.66
N LEU A 54 19.64 11.23 2.70
CA LEU A 54 18.65 11.71 1.76
C LEU A 54 17.29 11.09 2.05
N LYS A 55 16.25 11.91 2.00
CA LYS A 55 14.85 11.49 2.06
C LYS A 55 14.19 11.79 0.72
N GLU A 56 13.67 10.77 0.03
CA GLU A 56 13.01 10.98 -1.27
C GLU A 56 11.82 11.94 -1.14
N GLY A 57 11.60 12.75 -2.18
CA GLY A 57 10.54 13.75 -2.24
C GLY A 57 10.76 14.98 -1.34
N ALA A 58 11.81 14.99 -0.53
CA ALA A 58 12.13 16.11 0.35
C ALA A 58 13.19 17.04 -0.25
N ASN A 59 13.27 18.24 0.32
CA ASN A 59 14.32 19.21 0.03
C ASN A 59 15.33 19.19 1.17
N HIS A 60 16.61 19.21 0.83
CA HIS A 60 17.71 19.15 1.77
C HIS A 60 18.65 20.31 1.53
N ILE A 61 18.98 21.05 2.59
CA ILE A 61 20.04 22.07 2.53
C ILE A 61 21.30 21.41 3.05
N PHE A 62 22.37 21.51 2.28
CA PHE A 62 23.65 20.90 2.63
C PHE A 62 24.78 21.87 2.37
N GLN A 63 25.95 21.54 2.92
CA GLN A 63 27.16 22.33 2.81
C GLN A 63 28.30 21.45 2.33
N PHE A 64 29.12 21.96 1.43
CA PHE A 64 30.28 21.26 0.88
C PHE A 64 31.35 22.25 0.43
N ASP A 65 32.54 21.72 0.16
CA ASP A 65 33.67 22.48 -0.37
C ASP A 65 34.04 21.96 -1.76
N ILE A 66 34.65 22.83 -2.57
CA ILE A 66 35.26 22.47 -3.86
C ILE A 66 36.71 22.94 -3.87
N THR A 67 37.60 22.12 -4.40
CA THR A 67 38.95 22.55 -4.77
C THR A 67 39.20 22.30 -6.25
N VAL A 68 39.74 23.31 -6.93
CA VAL A 68 40.16 23.25 -8.33
C VAL A 68 41.67 23.28 -8.38
N GLU A 69 42.28 22.17 -8.79
CA GLU A 69 43.72 22.06 -9.00
C GLU A 69 44.07 22.66 -10.37
N VAL A 70 45.08 23.51 -10.41
CA VAL A 70 45.50 24.26 -11.61
C VAL A 70 46.96 23.99 -11.92
N ASP A 71 47.36 24.12 -13.18
CA ASP A 71 48.77 24.02 -13.58
C ASP A 71 49.46 25.38 -13.45
N PRO A 72 50.36 25.59 -12.48
CA PRO A 72 51.05 26.86 -12.28
C PRO A 72 51.87 27.30 -13.49
N SER A 73 52.37 26.36 -14.30
CA SER A 73 53.25 26.65 -15.43
C SER A 73 52.51 27.15 -16.68
N ARG A 74 51.21 26.85 -16.76
CA ARG A 74 50.29 27.23 -17.85
C ARG A 74 49.15 28.14 -17.38
N THR A 75 49.28 28.69 -16.19
CA THR A 75 48.30 29.62 -15.61
C THR A 75 48.95 30.98 -15.39
N SER A 76 48.22 32.04 -15.71
CA SER A 76 48.68 33.42 -15.53
C SER A 76 48.98 33.75 -14.07
N ALA A 77 49.89 34.69 -13.85
CA ALA A 77 50.34 35.04 -12.50
C ALA A 77 49.21 35.56 -11.62
N VAL A 78 48.26 36.31 -12.19
CA VAL A 78 47.12 36.90 -11.50
C VAL A 78 45.88 36.84 -12.41
N ILE A 79 44.74 36.47 -11.83
CA ILE A 79 43.41 36.57 -12.44
C ILE A 79 42.51 37.33 -11.47
N GLU A 80 42.02 38.49 -11.89
CA GLU A 80 41.18 39.39 -11.08
C GLU A 80 39.98 39.84 -11.90
N GLY A 81 38.86 40.10 -11.22
CA GLY A 81 37.62 40.53 -11.85
C GLY A 81 36.41 40.14 -11.02
N ASP A 82 35.24 40.47 -11.55
CA ASP A 82 33.95 40.08 -10.96
C ASP A 82 33.38 38.86 -11.69
N GLU A 83 32.68 38.00 -10.94
CA GLU A 83 32.01 36.81 -11.49
C GLU A 83 32.97 35.97 -12.34
N LEU A 84 34.16 35.67 -11.82
CA LEU A 84 35.18 34.88 -12.49
C LEU A 84 34.80 33.39 -12.57
N TRP A 85 34.14 32.87 -11.53
CA TRP A 85 33.96 31.44 -11.34
C TRP A 85 32.49 31.04 -11.35
N GLN A 86 32.17 29.98 -12.08
CA GLN A 86 30.86 29.34 -12.06
C GLN A 86 31.01 27.92 -11.51
N VAL A 87 30.12 27.55 -10.59
CA VAL A 87 29.97 26.17 -10.14
C VAL A 87 28.53 25.74 -10.38
N SER A 88 28.37 24.56 -10.96
CA SER A 88 27.07 23.89 -11.09
C SER A 88 27.04 22.60 -10.30
N THR A 89 25.85 22.21 -9.83
CA THR A 89 25.60 21.00 -9.04
C THR A 89 24.44 20.20 -9.62
N TRP A 90 24.48 18.87 -9.47
CA TRP A 90 23.33 18.00 -9.74
C TRP A 90 23.48 16.64 -9.07
N ILE A 91 22.38 15.90 -9.03
CA ILE A 91 22.36 14.47 -8.67
C ILE A 91 22.35 13.65 -9.96
N SER A 92 23.14 12.58 -9.97
CA SER A 92 23.16 11.59 -11.04
C SER A 92 23.06 10.15 -10.50
N GLU A 93 22.56 9.26 -11.35
CA GLU A 93 22.67 7.81 -11.16
C GLU A 93 24.07 7.29 -11.53
N SER A 94 24.75 8.00 -12.45
CA SER A 94 26.07 7.63 -12.96
C SER A 94 27.21 8.23 -12.14
N GLU A 95 28.28 7.46 -11.95
CA GLU A 95 29.48 7.86 -11.21
C GLU A 95 30.24 9.02 -11.87
N ASP A 96 30.11 9.19 -13.19
CA ASP A 96 30.70 10.29 -13.96
C ASP A 96 29.78 11.53 -14.07
N GLY A 97 28.59 11.47 -13.48
CA GLY A 97 27.61 12.55 -13.56
C GLY A 97 26.92 12.69 -14.91
N SER A 98 27.14 11.77 -15.85
CA SER A 98 26.46 11.73 -17.14
C SER A 98 24.97 11.39 -17.01
N GLY A 99 24.21 11.55 -18.10
CA GLY A 99 22.79 11.19 -18.13
C GLY A 99 21.87 12.28 -17.57
N ARG A 100 20.81 11.86 -16.87
CA ARG A 100 19.75 12.76 -16.39
C ARG A 100 20.24 13.53 -15.15
N LYS A 101 20.38 14.84 -15.28
CA LYS A 101 20.72 15.73 -14.16
C LYS A 101 19.48 16.08 -13.33
N MET A 102 19.42 15.59 -12.09
CA MET A 102 18.34 15.93 -11.15
C MET A 102 18.80 17.01 -10.19
N SER A 103 17.86 17.83 -9.70
CA SER A 103 18.17 18.98 -8.83
C SER A 103 19.29 19.88 -9.38
N PHE A 104 19.37 20.04 -10.71
CA PHE A 104 20.41 20.85 -11.32
C PHE A 104 20.31 22.31 -10.87
N ALA A 105 21.43 22.85 -10.38
CA ALA A 105 21.61 24.26 -10.08
C ALA A 105 22.91 24.75 -10.72
N SER A 106 22.88 25.93 -11.33
CA SER A 106 24.06 26.62 -11.84
C SER A 106 24.32 27.87 -11.02
N ASP A 107 25.55 28.37 -11.07
CA ASP A 107 25.94 29.64 -10.43
C ASP A 107 25.66 29.65 -8.92
N ILE A 108 25.96 28.53 -8.25
CA ILE A 108 25.67 28.35 -6.82
C ILE A 108 26.67 29.06 -5.90
N LEU A 109 27.72 29.68 -6.44
CA LEU A 109 28.69 30.45 -5.66
C LEU A 109 28.10 31.81 -5.24
N PRO A 110 28.25 32.22 -3.97
CA PRO A 110 27.98 33.59 -3.55
C PRO A 110 28.87 34.60 -4.30
N PRO A 111 28.43 35.88 -4.46
CA PRO A 111 29.20 36.90 -5.19
C PRO A 111 30.65 37.08 -4.69
N GLU A 112 30.85 36.97 -3.37
CA GLU A 112 32.17 37.06 -2.73
C GLU A 112 33.11 35.93 -3.17
N GLN A 113 32.56 34.74 -3.43
CA GLN A 113 33.31 33.57 -3.87
C GLN A 113 33.49 33.56 -5.38
N SER A 114 32.47 33.91 -6.16
CA SER A 114 32.57 33.96 -7.62
C SER A 114 33.55 35.02 -8.11
N SER A 115 33.78 36.09 -7.34
CA SER A 115 34.73 37.17 -7.67
C SER A 115 36.08 37.05 -6.96
N GLN A 116 36.41 35.92 -6.33
CA GLN A 116 37.70 35.78 -5.66
C GLN A 116 38.84 35.83 -6.68
N SER A 117 39.88 36.64 -6.43
CA SER A 117 41.06 36.66 -7.28
C SER A 117 41.89 35.39 -7.12
N TYR A 118 42.61 35.02 -8.17
CA TYR A 118 43.61 33.95 -8.14
C TYR A 118 45.01 34.55 -8.34
N GLU A 119 45.96 34.15 -7.49
CA GLU A 119 47.37 34.49 -7.60
C GLU A 119 48.20 33.20 -7.61
N ASN A 120 49.12 33.08 -8.55
CA ASN A 120 49.92 31.86 -8.81
C ASN A 120 51.04 31.63 -7.76
N ASP A 121 51.02 32.35 -6.65
CA ASP A 121 51.86 32.16 -5.46
C ASP A 121 51.09 31.55 -4.27
N ASN A 122 49.75 31.55 -4.32
CA ASN A 122 48.85 30.96 -3.32
C ASN A 122 48.66 29.44 -3.47
N GLY A 123 49.54 28.79 -4.23
CA GLY A 123 49.48 27.37 -4.52
C GLY A 123 48.66 27.04 -5.78
N ALA A 124 48.83 25.81 -6.24
CA ALA A 124 48.19 25.28 -7.44
C ALA A 124 46.69 24.95 -7.24
N VAL A 125 45.97 25.66 -6.35
CA VAL A 125 44.59 25.31 -5.96
C VAL A 125 43.74 26.56 -5.75
N ILE A 126 42.55 26.58 -6.35
CA ILE A 126 41.46 27.51 -6.02
C ILE A 126 40.48 26.76 -5.12
N ALA A 127 40.18 27.31 -3.93
CA ALA A 127 39.28 26.68 -2.98
C ALA A 127 38.01 27.51 -2.78
N PHE A 128 36.87 26.83 -2.79
CA PHE A 128 35.56 27.38 -2.44
C PHE A 128 35.05 26.60 -1.24
N THR A 129 34.83 27.29 -0.11
CA THR A 129 34.48 26.63 1.15
C THR A 129 33.09 27.05 1.63
N LYS A 130 32.43 26.16 2.36
CA LYS A 130 31.11 26.37 2.96
C LYS A 130 30.04 26.76 1.94
N ILE A 131 30.12 26.21 0.73
CA ILE A 131 29.10 26.43 -0.28
C ILE A 131 27.80 25.79 0.22
N ARG A 132 26.70 26.54 0.19
CA ARG A 132 25.38 26.04 0.59
C ARG A 132 24.49 25.92 -0.63
N ASP A 133 23.91 24.75 -0.79
CA ASP A 133 23.00 24.47 -1.90
C ASP A 133 21.74 23.73 -1.42
N LEU A 134 20.69 23.81 -2.24
CA LEU A 134 19.40 23.17 -2.02
C LEU A 134 19.24 21.96 -2.95
N LEU A 135 19.40 20.78 -2.38
CA LEU A 135 19.18 19.52 -3.08
C LEU A 135 17.70 19.12 -3.00
N LYS A 136 17.06 18.94 -4.15
CA LYS A 136 15.66 18.52 -4.29
C LYS A 136 15.61 17.06 -4.73
N ALA A 137 15.32 16.14 -3.82
CA ALA A 137 15.20 14.70 -4.10
C ALA A 137 13.87 14.35 -4.78
N GLN A 138 13.52 15.06 -5.85
CA GLN A 138 12.22 14.99 -6.52
C GLN A 138 12.36 14.46 -7.95
N GLY A 139 11.33 13.77 -8.44
CA GLY A 139 11.29 13.29 -9.83
C GLY A 139 12.09 12.00 -10.08
N GLY A 140 12.46 11.29 -9.01
CA GLY A 140 13.13 9.99 -9.02
C GLY A 140 12.92 9.23 -7.71
N VAL A 141 13.47 8.03 -7.62
CA VAL A 141 13.53 7.13 -6.46
C VAL A 141 14.97 7.00 -5.94
N CYS A 142 15.18 6.33 -4.81
CA CYS A 142 16.49 6.20 -4.18
C CYS A 142 17.56 5.60 -5.10
N GLU A 143 17.17 4.70 -6.01
CA GLU A 143 18.09 4.15 -6.99
C GLU A 143 18.61 5.21 -7.98
N ASP A 144 17.87 6.30 -8.21
CA ASP A 144 18.28 7.42 -9.05
C ASP A 144 19.23 8.38 -8.31
N PHE A 145 19.20 8.41 -6.98
CA PHE A 145 19.93 9.39 -6.15
C PHE A 145 21.27 8.84 -5.64
N ARG A 146 22.21 8.56 -6.54
CA ARG A 146 23.47 7.86 -6.19
C ARG A 146 24.68 8.76 -6.01
N PHE A 147 24.84 9.76 -6.85
CA PHE A 147 26.03 10.61 -6.87
C PHE A 147 25.65 12.08 -6.84
N PHE A 148 26.38 12.86 -6.05
CA PHE A 148 26.34 14.30 -6.05
C PHE A 148 27.52 14.82 -6.85
N CYS A 149 27.22 15.52 -7.94
CA CYS A 149 28.20 15.99 -8.90
C CYS A 149 28.32 17.50 -8.84
N THR A 150 29.56 17.99 -8.92
CA THR A 150 29.88 19.39 -9.09
C THR A 150 30.64 19.58 -10.40
N ARG A 151 30.46 20.73 -11.03
CA ARG A 151 31.23 21.14 -12.20
C ARG A 151 31.73 22.55 -12.05
N PHE A 152 33.01 22.75 -12.34
CA PHE A 152 33.62 24.07 -12.43
C PHE A 152 33.60 24.54 -13.89
N ASP A 153 33.03 25.72 -14.13
CA ASP A 153 32.99 26.32 -15.45
C ASP A 153 33.38 27.80 -15.37
N GLN A 154 33.63 28.37 -16.54
CA GLN A 154 33.71 29.81 -16.73
C GLN A 154 32.30 30.36 -17.02
N PRO A 155 31.84 31.41 -16.32
CA PRO A 155 30.49 31.94 -16.52
C PRO A 155 30.26 32.46 -17.93
N SER A 156 29.06 32.21 -18.45
CA SER A 156 28.67 32.55 -19.84
C SER A 156 28.46 34.05 -20.10
N ASN A 157 28.32 34.86 -19.05
CA ASN A 157 28.03 36.29 -19.14
C ASN A 157 29.18 37.17 -18.64
N ILE A 158 30.42 36.86 -19.03
CA ILE A 158 31.53 37.78 -18.76
C ILE A 158 31.23 39.09 -19.48
N VAL A 159 30.81 40.11 -18.73
CA VAL A 159 30.62 41.46 -19.26
C VAL A 159 32.01 41.94 -19.66
N ALA A 160 32.28 41.92 -20.97
CA ALA A 160 33.50 42.48 -21.55
C ALA A 160 33.50 44.01 -21.31
N GLY A 161 33.94 44.40 -20.13
CA GLY A 161 34.11 45.76 -19.68
C GLY A 161 35.33 45.79 -18.77
N TYR A 162 36.46 46.23 -19.34
CA TYR A 162 37.76 46.42 -18.70
C TYR A 162 38.10 45.41 -17.57
N ASN A 163 38.85 44.36 -17.94
CA ASN A 163 39.62 43.45 -17.06
C ASN A 163 39.02 42.12 -16.56
N SER A 164 37.85 41.67 -16.99
CA SER A 164 37.19 40.46 -16.40
C SER A 164 37.21 39.16 -17.22
N SER A 165 37.85 39.12 -18.39
CA SER A 165 37.87 37.91 -19.24
C SER A 165 39.21 37.19 -19.15
N TYR A 166 39.17 35.88 -18.88
CA TYR A 166 40.31 34.96 -18.99
C TYR A 166 39.97 33.82 -19.96
N THR A 167 40.95 33.04 -20.40
CA THR A 167 40.73 31.81 -21.18
C THR A 167 40.84 30.61 -20.25
N LEU A 168 39.76 29.84 -20.13
CA LEU A 168 39.78 28.55 -19.44
C LEU A 168 40.32 27.45 -20.36
N ASN A 169 41.48 26.90 -20.01
CA ASN A 169 42.09 25.73 -20.62
C ASN A 169 41.93 24.53 -19.68
N VAL A 170 41.83 23.33 -20.26
CA VAL A 170 41.65 22.08 -19.51
C VAL A 170 42.67 21.06 -19.97
N ASP A 171 43.33 20.39 -19.03
CA ASP A 171 44.33 19.36 -19.32
C ASP A 171 43.73 17.96 -19.37
N GLY A 172 42.99 17.67 -20.43
CA GLY A 172 42.32 16.39 -20.62
C GLY A 172 40.97 16.55 -21.29
N ASP A 173 40.09 15.56 -21.07
CA ASP A 173 38.69 15.71 -21.45
C ASP A 173 37.99 16.69 -20.49
N PRO A 174 37.33 17.75 -20.98
CA PRO A 174 36.66 18.72 -20.13
C PRO A 174 35.60 18.13 -19.19
N ASP A 175 34.88 17.09 -19.62
CA ASP A 175 33.84 16.50 -18.79
C ASP A 175 34.45 15.72 -17.62
N ASP A 176 35.57 15.03 -17.84
CA ASP A 176 36.31 14.29 -16.81
C ASP A 176 37.08 15.20 -15.84
N VAL A 177 37.65 16.31 -16.35
CA VAL A 177 38.53 17.18 -15.54
C VAL A 177 37.75 18.22 -14.74
N LEU A 178 36.68 18.76 -15.33
CA LEU A 178 35.89 19.83 -14.70
C LEU A 178 34.75 19.32 -13.83
N THR A 179 34.42 18.03 -13.90
CA THR A 179 33.34 17.42 -13.13
C THR A 179 33.92 16.47 -12.09
N ASP A 180 33.41 16.54 -10.86
CA ASP A 180 33.68 15.52 -9.84
C ASP A 180 32.39 15.09 -9.15
N CYS A 181 32.24 13.79 -8.98
CA CYS A 181 31.05 13.17 -8.44
C CYS A 181 31.42 12.30 -7.24
N VAL A 182 30.71 12.53 -6.14
CA VAL A 182 30.90 11.78 -4.90
C VAL A 182 29.63 10.99 -4.59
N PRO A 183 29.75 9.76 -4.08
CA PRO A 183 28.59 8.98 -3.65
C PRO A 183 27.78 9.77 -2.62
N LEU A 184 26.48 9.87 -2.84
CA LEU A 184 25.53 10.26 -1.82
C LEU A 184 25.46 9.16 -0.75
N GLY A 185 25.11 9.55 0.48
CA GLY A 185 24.97 8.60 1.59
C GLY A 185 23.69 7.78 1.48
N GLN A 186 23.10 7.43 2.63
CA GLN A 186 21.88 6.61 2.64
C GLN A 186 20.68 7.40 2.11
N CYS A 187 19.91 6.77 1.23
CA CYS A 187 18.62 7.28 0.77
C CYS A 187 17.47 6.52 1.42
N TYR A 188 16.49 7.27 1.92
CA TYR A 188 15.30 6.75 2.58
C TYR A 188 14.06 7.01 1.73
N GLY A 189 13.48 5.91 1.22
CA GLY A 189 12.15 5.87 0.65
C GLY A 189 11.07 5.71 1.72
N ALA A 190 9.96 5.08 1.37
CA ALA A 190 8.97 4.65 2.34
C ALA A 190 9.45 3.35 3.00
N SER A 191 9.59 3.37 4.33
CA SER A 191 10.14 2.23 5.07
C SER A 191 9.22 1.82 6.21
N ALA A 192 8.74 0.57 6.17
CA ALA A 192 7.79 0.04 7.14
C ALA A 192 8.46 -0.97 8.09
N ASN A 193 8.17 -0.90 9.40
CA ASN A 193 8.76 -1.83 10.38
C ASN A 193 7.82 -2.99 10.73
N SER A 194 6.52 -2.74 10.79
CA SER A 194 5.53 -3.71 11.25
C SER A 194 4.15 -3.35 10.74
N PHE A 195 3.27 -4.35 10.69
CA PHE A 195 1.85 -4.11 10.51
C PHE A 195 1.04 -5.07 11.36
N GLN A 196 -0.14 -4.60 11.75
CA GLN A 196 -1.18 -5.38 12.40
C GLN A 196 -2.36 -5.42 11.45
N TRP A 197 -3.08 -6.53 11.46
CA TRP A 197 -4.22 -6.72 10.59
C TRP A 197 -5.26 -7.60 11.28
N SER A 198 -6.50 -7.50 10.83
CA SER A 198 -7.58 -8.41 11.18
C SER A 198 -8.40 -8.72 9.94
N LEU A 199 -8.88 -9.96 9.84
CA LEU A 199 -9.78 -10.38 8.77
C LEU A 199 -11.04 -10.98 9.40
N THR A 200 -12.18 -10.37 9.11
CA THR A 200 -13.48 -10.81 9.61
C THR A 200 -14.38 -11.21 8.45
N PRO A 201 -14.84 -12.47 8.36
CA PRO A 201 -15.84 -12.85 7.37
C PRO A 201 -17.16 -12.14 7.67
N ILE A 202 -17.75 -11.49 6.65
CA ILE A 202 -19.06 -10.84 6.76
C ILE A 202 -20.16 -11.86 6.53
N GLU A 203 -19.89 -12.76 5.59
CA GLU A 203 -20.68 -13.94 5.34
C GLU A 203 -19.91 -15.18 5.79
N ARG A 204 -20.63 -16.26 6.09
CA ARG A 204 -20.00 -17.50 6.52
C ARG A 204 -19.09 -18.07 5.43
N PRO A 205 -17.84 -18.42 5.72
CA PRO A 205 -16.95 -19.03 4.74
C PRO A 205 -17.53 -20.34 4.20
N ALA A 206 -17.44 -20.54 2.88
CA ALA A 206 -17.94 -21.74 2.21
C ALA A 206 -16.91 -22.20 1.18
N LYS A 207 -16.63 -23.51 1.16
CA LYS A 207 -15.52 -24.09 0.39
C LYS A 207 -15.72 -23.90 -1.11
N GLY A 208 -14.69 -23.39 -1.78
CA GLY A 208 -14.67 -23.17 -3.22
C GLY A 208 -15.41 -21.91 -3.69
N CYS A 209 -15.84 -21.04 -2.76
CA CYS A 209 -16.54 -19.80 -3.09
C CYS A 209 -15.92 -18.58 -2.42
N ALA A 210 -15.62 -17.57 -3.23
CA ALA A 210 -15.24 -16.26 -2.71
C ALA A 210 -16.46 -15.58 -2.07
N ARG A 211 -16.28 -15.05 -0.85
CA ARG A 211 -17.30 -14.30 -0.10
C ARG A 211 -16.73 -13.02 0.46
N LYS A 212 -17.61 -12.08 0.78
CA LYS A 212 -17.23 -10.81 1.37
C LYS A 212 -16.55 -11.01 2.72
N VAL A 213 -15.34 -10.49 2.82
CA VAL A 213 -14.59 -10.33 4.07
C VAL A 213 -14.34 -8.84 4.30
N ASN A 214 -14.28 -8.46 5.58
CA ASN A 214 -13.77 -7.18 6.01
C ASN A 214 -12.32 -7.36 6.47
N VAL A 215 -11.43 -6.48 6.04
CA VAL A 215 -10.06 -6.41 6.53
C VAL A 215 -9.80 -5.02 7.10
N ASP A 216 -9.13 -4.97 8.25
CA ASP A 216 -8.61 -3.74 8.81
C ASP A 216 -7.09 -3.89 8.97
N ILE A 217 -6.34 -2.85 8.63
CA ILE A 217 -4.88 -2.83 8.75
C ILE A 217 -4.36 -1.57 9.45
N TRP A 218 -3.27 -1.76 10.18
CA TRP A 218 -2.48 -0.72 10.83
C TRP A 218 -1.01 -0.93 10.48
N VAL A 219 -0.39 0.00 9.75
CA VAL A 219 1.02 -0.12 9.33
C VAL A 219 1.86 0.94 10.01
N ASN A 220 2.94 0.52 10.66
CA ASN A 220 3.91 1.39 11.31
C ASN A 220 5.14 1.57 10.42
N PHE A 221 5.66 2.80 10.38
CA PHE A 221 6.81 3.17 9.57
C PHE A 221 8.00 3.55 10.45
N THR A 222 9.20 3.51 9.87
CA THR A 222 10.44 3.95 10.53
C THR A 222 10.51 5.47 10.59
N GLU A 223 11.27 6.03 11.53
CA GLU A 223 11.37 7.49 11.74
C GLU A 223 11.92 8.25 10.53
N ASN A 224 12.80 7.62 9.75
CA ASN A 224 13.41 8.17 8.53
C ASN A 224 12.55 8.01 7.27
N THR A 225 11.37 7.36 7.34
CA THR A 225 10.49 7.15 6.17
C THR A 225 10.10 8.47 5.50
N ARG A 226 10.08 8.48 4.16
CA ARG A 226 9.57 9.60 3.36
C ARG A 226 8.10 9.92 3.65
N ASP A 227 7.71 11.16 3.41
CA ASP A 227 6.29 11.52 3.29
C ASP A 227 5.79 11.12 1.90
N LEU A 228 4.53 10.68 1.83
CA LEU A 228 3.86 10.31 0.59
C LEU A 228 2.45 10.87 0.50
N LYS A 229 2.17 11.45 -0.65
CA LYS A 229 0.84 11.89 -1.08
C LYS A 229 0.74 11.65 -2.57
N GLY A 230 -0.34 11.01 -2.98
CA GLY A 230 -0.51 10.60 -4.37
C GLY A 230 -1.68 9.65 -4.57
N GLU A 231 -1.66 8.95 -5.70
CA GLU A 231 -2.64 7.97 -6.12
C GLU A 231 -1.99 6.60 -6.23
N GLY A 232 -2.76 5.54 -5.96
CA GLY A 232 -2.29 4.16 -6.10
C GLY A 232 -1.06 3.84 -5.27
N LEU A 233 -0.86 4.51 -4.12
CA LEU A 233 0.35 4.37 -3.32
C LEU A 233 0.49 2.95 -2.79
N TRP A 234 -0.59 2.38 -2.25
CA TRP A 234 -0.52 1.12 -1.50
C TRP A 234 -1.25 -0.01 -2.21
N ARG A 235 -0.85 -1.23 -1.88
CA ARG A 235 -1.54 -2.47 -2.24
C ARG A 235 -1.73 -3.34 -1.01
N LEU A 236 -2.89 -3.97 -0.92
CA LEU A 236 -3.17 -4.99 0.09
C LEU A 236 -3.55 -6.29 -0.60
N GLY A 237 -2.73 -7.33 -0.47
CA GLY A 237 -2.99 -8.67 -0.95
C GLY A 237 -3.60 -9.56 0.15
N ILE A 238 -4.43 -10.53 -0.24
CA ILE A 238 -4.95 -11.60 0.62
C ILE A 238 -4.81 -12.93 -0.11
N PHE A 239 -4.28 -13.97 0.54
CA PHE A 239 -4.11 -15.29 -0.09
C PHE A 239 -4.02 -16.42 0.95
N GLY A 240 -4.32 -17.65 0.53
CA GLY A 240 -3.95 -18.86 1.27
C GLY A 240 -2.50 -19.25 1.00
N SER A 241 -1.79 -19.74 2.01
CA SER A 241 -0.36 -20.08 1.94
C SER A 241 -0.07 -21.47 2.45
N SER A 242 0.91 -22.12 1.83
CA SER A 242 1.49 -23.37 2.31
C SER A 242 2.37 -23.20 3.54
N ASN A 243 2.98 -22.02 3.71
CA ASN A 243 3.92 -21.73 4.79
C ASN A 243 3.41 -20.62 5.72
N ALA A 244 3.82 -20.68 6.98
CA ALA A 244 3.40 -19.76 8.03
C ALA A 244 3.93 -18.32 7.87
N ASP A 245 4.93 -18.13 7.01
CA ASP A 245 5.52 -16.82 6.66
C ASP A 245 4.96 -16.25 5.35
N GLY A 246 4.03 -16.96 4.70
CA GLY A 246 3.44 -16.56 3.43
C GLY A 246 4.32 -16.84 2.21
N SER A 247 5.46 -17.50 2.39
CA SER A 247 6.30 -17.99 1.30
C SER A 247 5.68 -19.24 0.64
N GLY A 248 6.17 -19.59 -0.54
CA GLY A 248 5.71 -20.78 -1.27
C GLY A 248 4.48 -20.53 -2.14
N SER A 249 3.63 -21.54 -2.27
CA SER A 249 2.47 -21.48 -3.18
C SER A 249 1.34 -20.67 -2.57
N ARG A 250 0.69 -19.85 -3.40
CA ARG A 250 -0.48 -19.04 -3.02
C ARG A 250 -1.77 -19.66 -3.57
N TYR A 251 -2.83 -19.63 -2.78
CA TYR A 251 -4.18 -20.08 -3.15
C TYR A 251 -5.19 -18.94 -3.06
N GLY A 252 -6.09 -18.85 -4.04
CA GLY A 252 -7.20 -17.88 -4.00
C GLY A 252 -6.77 -16.42 -3.90
N GLU A 253 -5.61 -16.07 -4.46
CA GLU A 253 -4.97 -14.76 -4.27
C GLU A 253 -5.83 -13.61 -4.80
N VAL A 254 -6.12 -12.67 -3.89
CA VAL A 254 -6.63 -11.34 -4.20
C VAL A 254 -5.44 -10.40 -4.11
N ARG A 255 -4.90 -9.99 -5.26
CA ARG A 255 -3.68 -9.17 -5.32
C ARG A 255 -3.88 -7.74 -4.76
N GLN A 256 -5.08 -7.19 -4.91
CA GLN A 256 -5.44 -5.84 -4.48
C GLN A 256 -6.86 -5.84 -3.88
N ALA A 257 -6.94 -5.76 -2.55
CA ALA A 257 -8.17 -5.74 -1.79
C ALA A 257 -8.66 -4.31 -1.47
N ILE A 258 -7.75 -3.33 -1.39
CA ILE A 258 -8.11 -1.95 -1.14
C ILE A 258 -8.55 -1.24 -2.43
N ASN A 259 -9.53 -0.34 -2.30
CA ASN A 259 -10.01 0.45 -3.42
C ASN A 259 -9.10 1.66 -3.72
N GLU A 260 -9.38 2.36 -4.82
CA GLU A 260 -8.59 3.51 -5.27
C GLU A 260 -8.47 4.61 -4.20
N VAL A 261 -9.55 4.90 -3.46
CA VAL A 261 -9.56 5.92 -2.41
C VAL A 261 -8.67 5.49 -1.24
N GLN A 262 -8.80 4.26 -0.77
CA GLN A 262 -7.98 3.68 0.29
C GLN A 262 -6.49 3.63 -0.13
N ALA A 263 -6.20 3.34 -1.39
CA ALA A 263 -4.84 3.35 -1.93
C ALA A 263 -4.19 4.75 -1.98
N THR A 264 -4.96 5.84 -1.81
CA THR A 264 -4.43 7.22 -1.72
C THR A 264 -4.05 7.65 -0.29
N THR A 265 -4.18 6.75 0.70
CA THR A 265 -3.89 7.04 2.11
C THR A 265 -2.50 7.66 2.24
N ARG A 266 -2.41 8.84 2.86
CA ARG A 266 -1.15 9.60 2.92
C ARG A 266 -0.28 9.07 4.06
N LEU A 267 1.03 9.06 3.83
CA LEU A 267 2.04 8.90 4.86
C LEU A 267 2.62 10.28 5.17
N THR A 268 2.60 10.69 6.43
CA THR A 268 3.09 12.01 6.86
C THR A 268 3.72 11.91 8.24
N ASP A 269 4.92 12.46 8.40
CA ASP A 269 5.64 12.52 9.67
C ASP A 269 5.85 11.14 10.33
N ALA A 270 6.11 10.11 9.52
CA ALA A 270 6.23 8.71 9.97
C ALA A 270 5.05 8.18 10.79
N ARG A 271 3.89 8.85 10.74
CA ARG A 271 2.70 8.42 11.48
C ARG A 271 2.17 7.11 10.88
N PRO A 272 1.72 6.17 11.73
CA PRO A 272 1.10 4.96 11.24
C PRO A 272 -0.11 5.27 10.37
N ILE A 273 -0.30 4.47 9.33
CA ILE A 273 -1.51 4.54 8.50
C ILE A 273 -2.49 3.47 8.94
N MET A 274 -3.76 3.84 8.94
CA MET A 274 -4.90 2.95 9.17
C MET A 274 -5.73 2.88 7.91
N ILE A 275 -6.04 1.67 7.46
CA ILE A 275 -7.03 1.45 6.40
C ILE A 275 -8.02 0.43 6.94
N ASN A 276 -9.25 0.89 7.15
CA ASN A 276 -10.33 0.09 7.72
C ASN A 276 -11.42 -0.13 6.68
N GLU A 277 -12.36 -1.02 7.00
CA GLU A 277 -13.54 -1.31 6.19
C GLU A 277 -13.16 -1.76 4.76
N ILE A 278 -12.11 -2.59 4.66
CA ILE A 278 -11.63 -3.10 3.37
C ILE A 278 -12.50 -4.30 2.99
N MET A 279 -13.43 -4.03 2.08
CA MET A 279 -14.42 -4.98 1.62
C MET A 279 -13.94 -5.67 0.35
N THR A 280 -13.64 -6.97 0.43
CA THR A 280 -13.26 -7.75 -0.76
C THR A 280 -13.87 -9.14 -0.73
N ASP A 281 -14.05 -9.74 -1.92
CA ASP A 281 -14.44 -11.13 -2.03
C ASP A 281 -13.20 -12.02 -1.95
N PHE A 282 -13.18 -12.97 -1.01
CA PHE A 282 -12.06 -13.88 -0.79
C PHE A 282 -12.55 -15.30 -0.52
N GLU A 283 -11.92 -16.30 -1.16
CA GLU A 283 -12.21 -17.72 -0.93
C GLU A 283 -11.52 -18.18 0.35
N LEU A 284 -12.08 -17.77 1.48
CA LEU A 284 -11.56 -18.18 2.77
C LEU A 284 -11.94 -19.65 3.05
N GLY A 285 -13.05 -20.16 2.51
CA GLY A 285 -13.66 -21.44 2.88
C GLY A 285 -12.77 -22.67 2.74
N SER A 286 -11.90 -22.73 1.73
CA SER A 286 -11.04 -23.90 1.51
C SER A 286 -9.74 -23.89 2.34
N ILE A 287 -9.33 -22.73 2.83
CA ILE A 287 -8.08 -22.58 3.58
C ILE A 287 -8.21 -23.25 4.95
N GLY A 288 -7.24 -24.10 5.29
CA GLY A 288 -7.29 -25.00 6.45
C GLY A 288 -7.94 -26.36 6.16
N CYS A 289 -8.79 -26.44 5.14
CA CYS A 289 -9.43 -27.69 4.69
C CYS A 289 -8.63 -28.42 3.61
N ILE A 290 -7.80 -27.69 2.86
CA ILE A 290 -6.81 -28.25 1.95
C ILE A 290 -5.49 -28.30 2.73
N SER A 291 -4.92 -29.49 2.91
CA SER A 291 -3.68 -29.68 3.69
C SER A 291 -2.49 -28.90 3.13
N GLU A 292 -2.50 -28.57 1.84
CA GLU A 292 -1.48 -27.76 1.17
C GLU A 292 -1.54 -26.28 1.53
N PHE A 293 -2.69 -25.78 2.03
CA PHE A 293 -2.90 -24.36 2.37
C PHE A 293 -3.51 -24.21 3.76
N PRO A 294 -2.75 -24.44 4.84
CA PRO A 294 -3.24 -24.34 6.21
C PRO A 294 -3.25 -22.91 6.77
N TYR A 295 -2.64 -21.94 6.06
CA TYR A 295 -2.55 -20.55 6.49
C TYR A 295 -3.31 -19.63 5.54
N TYR A 296 -3.87 -18.54 6.06
CA TYR A 296 -4.25 -17.38 5.25
C TYR A 296 -3.37 -16.20 5.64
N CYS A 297 -3.04 -15.37 4.66
CA CYS A 297 -2.06 -14.30 4.78
C CYS A 297 -2.62 -13.00 4.22
N VAL A 298 -2.16 -11.91 4.81
CA VAL A 298 -2.34 -10.54 4.32
C VAL A 298 -0.96 -9.97 3.97
N GLU A 299 -0.86 -9.30 2.84
CA GLU A 299 0.38 -8.69 2.34
C GLU A 299 0.18 -7.19 2.09
N PHE A 300 0.91 -6.34 2.81
CA PHE A 300 0.96 -4.91 2.56
C PHE A 300 2.21 -4.56 1.76
N ALA A 301 2.03 -3.86 0.63
CA ALA A 301 3.12 -3.53 -0.29
C ALA A 301 2.90 -2.18 -0.97
N LYS A 302 3.93 -1.73 -1.71
CA LYS A 302 3.81 -0.67 -2.70
C LYS A 302 2.76 -1.04 -3.77
N GLY A 303 2.00 -0.04 -4.21
CA GLY A 303 1.04 -0.15 -5.30
C GLY A 303 1.71 -0.53 -6.62
N ASP A 304 0.95 -1.14 -7.53
CA ASP A 304 1.47 -1.61 -8.82
C ASP A 304 1.78 -0.45 -9.80
N SER A 305 1.18 0.73 -9.61
CA SER A 305 1.40 1.92 -10.42
C SER A 305 1.20 3.20 -9.60
N PRO A 306 2.08 3.46 -8.62
CA PRO A 306 1.93 4.59 -7.73
C PRO A 306 2.32 5.89 -8.45
N ASN A 307 1.62 6.98 -8.11
CA ASN A 307 1.95 8.31 -8.57
C ASN A 307 1.92 9.30 -7.40
N PRO A 308 3.07 9.86 -6.96
CA PRO A 308 4.40 9.70 -7.55
C PRO A 308 4.96 8.28 -7.29
N ASP A 309 5.94 7.90 -8.11
CA ASP A 309 6.73 6.69 -7.83
C ASP A 309 7.62 6.91 -6.59
N TYR A 310 7.97 5.81 -5.91
CA TYR A 310 8.73 5.84 -4.66
C TYR A 310 9.40 4.49 -4.34
N THR A 311 10.49 4.50 -3.58
CA THR A 311 11.06 3.24 -3.06
C THR A 311 10.27 2.76 -1.85
N PHE A 312 9.90 1.48 -1.80
CA PHE A 312 9.32 0.86 -0.61
C PHE A 312 10.19 -0.29 -0.15
N VAL A 313 10.51 -0.29 1.14
CA VAL A 313 11.25 -1.37 1.81
C VAL A 313 10.67 -1.64 3.19
N THR A 314 10.89 -2.82 3.71
CA THR A 314 10.69 -3.10 5.14
C THR A 314 11.98 -2.86 5.90
N GLU A 315 11.91 -2.80 7.23
CA GLU A 315 13.10 -2.77 8.11
C GLU A 315 14.02 -3.99 7.90
N SER A 316 13.46 -5.14 7.47
CA SER A 316 14.21 -6.34 7.08
C SER A 316 14.80 -6.29 5.65
N GLY A 317 14.48 -5.27 4.86
CA GLY A 317 14.91 -5.12 3.47
C GLY A 317 14.01 -5.80 2.43
N ASP A 318 12.84 -6.29 2.83
CA ASP A 318 11.86 -6.91 1.93
C ASP A 318 11.02 -5.86 1.20
N SER A 319 10.34 -6.25 0.12
CA SER A 319 9.46 -5.37 -0.67
C SER A 319 8.01 -5.32 -0.18
N SER A 320 7.68 -6.04 0.90
CA SER A 320 6.32 -6.16 1.43
C SER A 320 6.32 -6.67 2.86
N LEU A 321 5.32 -6.29 3.64
CA LEU A 321 5.03 -6.90 4.94
C LEU A 321 4.00 -8.00 4.76
N ILE A 322 4.30 -9.22 5.23
CA ILE A 322 3.40 -10.37 5.15
C ILE A 322 3.14 -10.89 6.56
N GLY A 323 1.86 -11.18 6.85
CA GLY A 323 1.42 -11.72 8.12
C GLY A 323 0.39 -12.81 7.86
N CYS A 324 0.57 -13.96 8.48
CA CYS A 324 -0.27 -15.13 8.26
C CYS A 324 -0.81 -15.69 9.57
N GLU A 325 -2.01 -16.24 9.50
CA GLU A 325 -2.64 -16.96 10.61
C GLU A 325 -3.02 -18.38 10.17
N ALA A 326 -2.79 -19.33 11.08
CA ALA A 326 -3.22 -20.70 10.89
C ALA A 326 -4.75 -20.78 10.98
N ARG A 327 -5.35 -21.59 10.12
CA ARG A 327 -6.79 -21.80 10.12
C ARG A 327 -7.11 -23.28 10.20
N GLU A 328 -7.93 -23.63 11.17
CA GLU A 328 -8.56 -24.94 11.20
C GLU A 328 -9.62 -25.03 10.11
N CYS A 329 -9.80 -26.23 9.54
CA CYS A 329 -10.87 -26.46 8.58
C CYS A 329 -12.23 -26.22 9.23
N LYS A 330 -12.93 -25.16 8.80
CA LYS A 330 -14.29 -24.83 9.23
C LYS A 330 -15.30 -24.87 8.08
N ALA A 331 -14.98 -25.58 6.99
CA ALA A 331 -15.92 -25.79 5.90
C ALA A 331 -16.90 -26.91 6.28
N GLY A 332 -18.19 -26.58 6.30
CA GLY A 332 -19.27 -27.52 6.53
C GLY A 332 -20.42 -27.30 5.54
N VAL A 333 -21.41 -28.19 5.57
CA VAL A 333 -22.66 -28.00 4.82
C VAL A 333 -23.48 -26.93 5.53
N ALA A 334 -23.71 -25.81 4.87
CA ALA A 334 -24.49 -24.70 5.40
C ALA A 334 -25.96 -24.85 4.99
N ILE A 335 -26.82 -25.14 5.96
CA ILE A 335 -28.27 -25.25 5.75
C ILE A 335 -28.88 -23.87 5.97
N LEU A 336 -29.65 -23.40 4.98
CA LEU A 336 -30.25 -22.07 4.96
C LEU A 336 -31.71 -22.09 5.40
N ASP A 337 -32.49 -23.04 4.88
CA ASP A 337 -33.94 -23.09 5.12
C ASP A 337 -34.48 -24.53 5.07
N LEU A 338 -35.61 -24.76 5.74
CA LEU A 338 -36.34 -26.02 5.78
C LEU A 338 -37.82 -25.76 5.47
N ASN A 339 -38.30 -26.28 4.36
CA ASN A 339 -39.70 -26.28 4.00
C ASN A 339 -40.24 -27.69 3.88
N TRP A 340 -41.51 -27.88 4.19
CA TRP A 340 -42.14 -29.19 4.09
C TRP A 340 -43.63 -29.08 3.79
N SER A 341 -44.17 -30.06 3.11
CA SER A 341 -45.61 -30.29 3.01
C SER A 341 -45.92 -31.69 3.54
N ARG A 342 -47.17 -31.92 3.89
CA ARG A 342 -47.60 -33.23 4.40
C ARG A 342 -48.85 -33.69 3.69
N ASP A 343 -48.98 -34.99 3.58
CA ASP A 343 -50.23 -35.66 3.26
C ASP A 343 -50.63 -36.55 4.44
N ILE A 344 -51.91 -36.52 4.77
CA ILE A 344 -52.50 -37.37 5.80
C ILE A 344 -53.48 -38.27 5.06
N GLY A 345 -53.12 -39.54 4.91
CA GLY A 345 -54.04 -40.54 4.38
C GLY A 345 -55.35 -40.60 5.17
N GLU A 346 -56.42 -41.09 4.55
CA GLU A 346 -57.72 -41.27 5.23
C GLU A 346 -57.55 -42.14 6.49
N PHE A 347 -57.69 -41.55 7.68
CA PHE A 347 -57.61 -42.29 8.94
C PHE A 347 -59.00 -42.66 9.48
N GLN A 348 -59.12 -43.88 9.99
CA GLN A 348 -60.29 -44.31 10.74
C GLN A 348 -60.21 -43.78 12.17
N SER A 349 -61.33 -43.34 12.72
CA SER A 349 -61.33 -42.76 14.06
C SER A 349 -60.82 -43.75 15.13
N ARG A 350 -60.07 -43.23 16.10
CA ARG A 350 -59.40 -43.95 17.21
C ARG A 350 -58.30 -44.91 16.78
N GLN A 351 -57.72 -44.74 15.59
CA GLN A 351 -56.57 -45.52 15.14
C GLN A 351 -55.31 -44.67 14.99
N ASN A 352 -54.16 -45.32 15.11
CA ASN A 352 -52.89 -44.69 14.76
C ASN A 352 -52.80 -44.56 13.24
N ALA A 353 -52.27 -43.44 12.78
CA ALA A 353 -52.04 -43.15 11.37
C ALA A 353 -50.59 -42.75 11.15
N SER A 354 -50.09 -43.02 9.94
CA SER A 354 -48.85 -42.47 9.45
C SER A 354 -49.13 -41.17 8.70
N VAL A 355 -48.22 -40.21 8.82
CA VAL A 355 -48.21 -38.97 8.04
C VAL A 355 -47.03 -39.06 7.09
N SER A 356 -47.24 -38.73 5.82
CA SER A 356 -46.16 -38.62 4.85
C SER A 356 -45.76 -37.16 4.68
N PHE A 357 -44.46 -36.92 4.51
CA PHE A 357 -43.90 -35.58 4.30
C PHE A 357 -43.10 -35.51 3.01
N ASP A 358 -43.30 -34.41 2.28
CA ASP A 358 -42.36 -33.94 1.27
C ASP A 358 -41.55 -32.79 1.87
N VAL A 359 -40.25 -32.98 2.01
CA VAL A 359 -39.34 -32.08 2.70
C VAL A 359 -38.33 -31.53 1.71
N GLN A 360 -38.18 -30.22 1.69
CA GLN A 360 -37.24 -29.48 0.88
C GLN A 360 -36.30 -28.67 1.77
N VAL A 361 -35.01 -28.91 1.62
CA VAL A 361 -33.95 -28.27 2.41
C VAL A 361 -33.14 -27.39 1.48
N THR A 362 -33.15 -26.09 1.75
CA THR A 362 -32.31 -25.13 1.01
C THR A 362 -30.92 -25.16 1.63
N ILE A 363 -29.95 -25.66 0.86
CA ILE A 363 -28.54 -25.68 1.23
C ILE A 363 -27.81 -24.58 0.46
N ASP A 364 -26.86 -23.95 1.12
CA ASP A 364 -25.99 -22.97 0.50
C ASP A 364 -25.29 -23.58 -0.72
N PRO A 365 -25.41 -22.98 -1.93
CA PRO A 365 -24.82 -23.53 -3.16
C PRO A 365 -23.30 -23.72 -3.11
N CYS A 366 -22.63 -23.09 -2.15
CA CYS A 366 -21.20 -23.21 -1.90
C CYS A 366 -20.83 -24.26 -0.84
N SER A 367 -21.80 -25.02 -0.35
CA SER A 367 -21.54 -26.15 0.54
C SER A 367 -20.80 -27.26 -0.20
N PRO A 368 -19.87 -27.98 0.46
CA PRO A 368 -19.19 -29.11 -0.14
C PRO A 368 -20.15 -30.29 -0.38
N ASP A 369 -19.83 -31.14 -1.36
CA ASP A 369 -20.51 -32.42 -1.55
C ASP A 369 -20.35 -33.30 -0.32
N VAL A 370 -21.43 -33.99 0.07
CA VAL A 370 -21.40 -35.01 1.14
C VAL A 370 -22.08 -36.27 0.63
N LYS A 371 -21.32 -37.37 0.63
CA LYS A 371 -21.76 -38.72 0.25
C LYS A 371 -21.38 -39.68 1.35
N GLY A 372 -22.29 -40.55 1.75
CA GLY A 372 -22.05 -41.44 2.87
C GLY A 372 -23.32 -42.05 3.43
N GLU A 373 -23.20 -42.60 4.63
CA GLU A 373 -24.28 -43.23 5.37
C GLU A 373 -24.66 -42.38 6.58
N ASN A 374 -25.96 -42.40 6.94
CA ASN A 374 -26.49 -41.77 8.15
C ASN A 374 -26.10 -40.28 8.28
N LEU A 375 -26.17 -39.55 7.16
CA LEU A 375 -25.78 -38.14 7.06
C LEU A 375 -26.78 -37.21 7.76
N TRP A 376 -28.08 -37.55 7.68
CA TRP A 376 -29.17 -36.67 8.08
C TRP A 376 -30.09 -37.30 9.13
N LYS A 377 -30.62 -36.45 10.00
CA LYS A 377 -31.67 -36.81 10.95
C LYS A 377 -32.81 -35.83 10.86
N LEU A 378 -34.01 -36.35 10.66
CA LEU A 378 -35.23 -35.56 10.62
C LEU A 378 -36.11 -35.99 11.78
N SER A 379 -36.36 -35.08 12.72
CA SER A 379 -37.27 -35.28 13.83
C SER A 379 -38.62 -34.63 13.56
N MET A 380 -39.69 -35.22 14.09
CA MET A 380 -41.04 -34.66 14.08
C MET A 380 -41.55 -34.50 15.50
N PHE A 381 -42.19 -33.37 15.81
CA PHE A 381 -42.85 -33.18 17.10
C PHE A 381 -43.95 -32.13 17.09
N ALA A 382 -44.87 -32.22 18.06
CA ALA A 382 -45.85 -31.17 18.29
C ALA A 382 -45.33 -30.10 19.27
N SER A 383 -45.83 -28.87 19.13
CA SER A 383 -45.54 -27.76 20.04
C SER A 383 -46.76 -26.89 20.31
N GLU A 384 -46.73 -26.23 21.47
CA GLU A 384 -47.67 -25.15 21.82
C GLU A 384 -47.30 -23.83 21.13
N ASN A 385 -46.02 -23.66 20.75
CA ASN A 385 -45.45 -22.41 20.25
C ASN A 385 -45.07 -22.55 18.77
N GLU A 386 -45.18 -21.44 18.04
CA GLU A 386 -44.86 -21.34 16.60
C GLU A 386 -43.38 -21.61 16.29
N ASP A 387 -42.47 -21.33 17.23
CA ASP A 387 -41.03 -21.57 17.08
C ASP A 387 -40.60 -22.99 17.53
N GLY A 388 -41.55 -23.80 18.02
CA GLY A 388 -41.29 -25.13 18.56
C GLY A 388 -40.54 -25.16 19.90
N SER A 389 -40.37 -24.02 20.59
CA SER A 389 -39.61 -23.93 21.86
C SER A 389 -40.15 -24.81 22.98
N ASN A 390 -41.46 -25.11 22.96
CA ASN A 390 -42.10 -26.05 23.87
C ASN A 390 -42.38 -27.39 23.16
N ARG A 391 -41.34 -28.23 23.00
CA ARG A 391 -41.47 -29.55 22.38
C ARG A 391 -42.29 -30.48 23.28
N LEU A 392 -43.44 -30.93 22.79
CA LEU A 392 -44.28 -31.90 23.49
C LEU A 392 -43.72 -33.31 23.32
N GLN A 393 -43.91 -34.14 24.34
CA GLN A 393 -43.43 -35.53 24.32
C GLN A 393 -44.24 -36.44 23.38
N HIS A 394 -45.49 -36.05 23.07
CA HIS A 394 -46.38 -36.81 22.22
C HIS A 394 -47.04 -35.86 21.20
N PRO A 395 -46.98 -36.17 19.88
CA PRO A 395 -45.98 -37.03 19.26
C PRO A 395 -44.57 -36.40 19.34
N PHE A 396 -43.56 -37.19 19.70
CA PHE A 396 -42.15 -36.89 19.45
C PHE A 396 -41.52 -38.12 18.79
N ILE A 397 -41.06 -37.95 17.56
CA ILE A 397 -40.36 -38.97 16.79
C ILE A 397 -38.99 -38.41 16.45
N SER A 398 -37.94 -39.05 17.00
CA SER A 398 -36.56 -38.55 16.90
C SER A 398 -35.90 -38.78 15.54
N GLN A 399 -36.44 -39.68 14.73
CA GLN A 399 -35.97 -39.96 13.38
C GLN A 399 -37.16 -40.50 12.58
N ILE A 400 -37.54 -39.77 11.54
CA ILE A 400 -38.56 -40.20 10.58
C ILE A 400 -37.95 -40.67 9.26
N LEU A 401 -36.68 -40.33 8.96
CA LEU A 401 -35.99 -40.86 7.79
C LEU A 401 -35.66 -42.33 8.00
N ASN A 402 -35.94 -43.15 6.99
CA ASN A 402 -35.41 -44.51 6.93
C ASN A 402 -33.89 -44.50 6.62
N PRO A 403 -33.17 -45.63 6.76
CA PRO A 403 -31.73 -45.65 6.55
C PRO A 403 -31.26 -45.20 5.16
N SER A 404 -32.06 -45.43 4.11
CA SER A 404 -31.74 -44.99 2.75
C SER A 404 -31.87 -43.48 2.62
N GLU A 405 -32.97 -42.91 3.14
CA GLU A 405 -33.22 -41.47 3.14
C GLU A 405 -32.21 -40.72 4.02
N ALA A 406 -31.88 -41.23 5.19
CA ALA A 406 -30.86 -40.65 6.06
C ALA A 406 -29.47 -40.62 5.40
N SER A 407 -29.24 -41.45 4.38
CA SER A 407 -27.99 -41.54 3.61
C SER A 407 -28.05 -40.78 2.27
N THR A 408 -29.11 -39.99 2.03
CA THR A 408 -29.23 -39.17 0.82
C THR A 408 -28.01 -38.27 0.66
N SER A 409 -27.30 -38.43 -0.45
CA SER A 409 -26.13 -37.61 -0.74
C SER A 409 -26.56 -36.19 -1.08
N PHE A 410 -25.80 -35.20 -0.61
CA PHE A 410 -25.90 -33.83 -1.10
C PHE A 410 -24.78 -33.59 -2.12
N LEU A 411 -25.17 -33.25 -3.34
CA LEU A 411 -24.25 -32.82 -4.40
C LEU A 411 -24.44 -31.31 -4.56
N GLY A 412 -23.35 -30.55 -4.55
CA GLY A 412 -23.39 -29.10 -4.56
C GLY A 412 -24.26 -28.54 -5.69
N LYS A 413 -24.97 -27.44 -5.40
CA LYS A 413 -25.94 -26.74 -6.27
C LYS A 413 -27.30 -27.42 -6.45
N GLU A 414 -27.54 -28.57 -5.83
CA GLU A 414 -28.87 -29.20 -5.79
C GLU A 414 -29.66 -28.81 -4.54
N THR A 415 -30.98 -29.02 -4.54
CA THR A 415 -31.79 -28.93 -3.31
C THR A 415 -31.84 -30.31 -2.67
N LEU A 416 -31.53 -30.41 -1.38
CA LEU A 416 -31.69 -31.65 -0.65
C LEU A 416 -33.19 -31.88 -0.41
N THR A 417 -33.71 -32.97 -0.95
CA THR A 417 -35.15 -33.29 -0.88
C THR A 417 -35.36 -34.69 -0.34
N PHE A 418 -36.41 -34.85 0.47
CA PHE A 418 -36.92 -36.13 0.93
C PHE A 418 -38.39 -36.18 0.55
N THR A 419 -38.78 -37.15 -0.27
CA THR A 419 -40.16 -37.29 -0.76
C THR A 419 -40.82 -38.49 -0.12
N ASP A 420 -42.11 -38.35 0.22
CA ASP A 420 -42.93 -39.41 0.80
C ASP A 420 -42.32 -40.03 2.09
N VAL A 421 -41.76 -39.18 2.96
CA VAL A 421 -41.18 -39.61 4.24
C VAL A 421 -42.31 -39.98 5.19
N GLU A 422 -42.51 -41.28 5.41
CA GLU A 422 -43.57 -41.79 6.28
C GLU A 422 -43.15 -41.85 7.75
N THR A 423 -43.99 -41.32 8.64
CA THR A 423 -43.81 -41.50 10.08
C THR A 423 -44.22 -42.90 10.54
N PRO A 424 -43.61 -43.43 11.61
CA PRO A 424 -44.22 -44.50 12.40
C PRO A 424 -45.66 -44.14 12.82
N PRO A 425 -46.62 -45.09 12.82
CA PRO A 425 -48.01 -44.78 13.15
C PRO A 425 -48.17 -44.20 14.57
N PHE A 426 -48.85 -43.07 14.68
CA PHE A 426 -49.13 -42.41 15.96
C PHE A 426 -50.58 -41.89 16.04
N TYR A 427 -51.01 -41.50 17.23
CA TYR A 427 -52.36 -40.98 17.45
C TYR A 427 -52.46 -39.52 16.96
N ALA A 428 -52.86 -39.35 15.69
CA ALA A 428 -52.88 -38.06 15.00
C ALA A 428 -54.15 -37.21 15.26
N GLU A 429 -55.22 -37.79 15.82
CA GLU A 429 -56.53 -37.12 16.01
C GLU A 429 -56.47 -35.86 16.87
N ILE A 430 -55.44 -35.72 17.71
CA ILE A 430 -55.26 -34.59 18.62
C ILE A 430 -54.33 -33.51 18.07
N LEU A 431 -53.75 -33.68 16.88
CA LEU A 431 -52.98 -32.64 16.22
C LEU A 431 -53.86 -31.42 15.91
N GLY A 432 -53.32 -30.23 16.15
CA GLY A 432 -54.05 -28.95 16.10
C GLY A 432 -54.93 -28.67 17.32
N CYS A 433 -55.20 -29.67 18.16
CA CYS A 433 -56.10 -29.54 19.30
C CYS A 433 -55.35 -29.30 20.62
N GLY A 434 -55.94 -28.47 21.49
CA GLY A 434 -55.40 -28.19 22.82
C GLY A 434 -54.01 -27.58 22.80
N LYS A 435 -53.02 -28.34 23.32
CA LYS A 435 -51.61 -27.94 23.40
C LYS A 435 -50.81 -28.27 22.13
N MET A 436 -51.32 -29.14 21.26
CA MET A 436 -50.61 -29.59 20.05
C MET A 436 -50.92 -28.70 18.85
N LYS A 437 -50.72 -27.38 19.00
CA LYS A 437 -51.14 -26.40 17.99
C LYS A 437 -50.27 -26.40 16.75
N TYR A 438 -48.98 -26.68 16.90
CA TYR A 438 -48.01 -26.65 15.82
C TYR A 438 -47.40 -28.02 15.64
N LEU A 439 -47.21 -28.43 14.39
CA LEU A 439 -46.38 -29.57 14.02
C LEU A 439 -45.06 -29.05 13.50
N CYS A 440 -43.96 -29.59 14.01
CA CYS A 440 -42.61 -29.14 13.71
C CYS A 440 -41.80 -30.27 13.12
N LEU A 441 -41.04 -29.95 12.06
CA LEU A 441 -39.92 -30.77 11.60
C LEU A 441 -38.61 -30.09 11.99
N GLU A 442 -37.62 -30.89 12.37
CA GLU A 442 -36.27 -30.44 12.68
C GLU A 442 -35.26 -31.33 11.97
N LEU A 443 -34.46 -30.74 11.08
CA LEU A 443 -33.36 -31.41 10.39
C LEU A 443 -32.05 -31.11 11.13
N SER A 444 -31.32 -32.16 11.47
CA SER A 444 -29.99 -32.09 12.06
C SER A 444 -29.00 -33.02 11.34
N LYS A 445 -27.72 -32.88 11.68
CA LYS A 445 -26.70 -33.90 11.34
C LYS A 445 -27.12 -35.25 11.95
N GLY A 446 -26.86 -36.34 11.22
CA GLY A 446 -27.09 -37.69 11.72
C GLY A 446 -26.26 -37.99 12.98
N ASP A 447 -26.70 -38.96 13.78
CA ASP A 447 -26.08 -39.23 15.09
C ASP A 447 -24.67 -39.86 14.96
N LEU A 448 -24.38 -40.54 13.84
CA LEU A 448 -23.11 -41.19 13.52
C LEU A 448 -22.90 -41.19 11.99
N PRO A 449 -22.62 -40.03 11.38
CA PRO A 449 -22.45 -39.95 9.94
C PRO A 449 -21.11 -40.54 9.52
N ASN A 450 -21.10 -41.19 8.35
CA ASN A 450 -19.87 -41.71 7.76
C ASN A 450 -19.80 -41.33 6.27
N PRO A 451 -18.88 -40.44 5.85
CA PRO A 451 -17.85 -39.80 6.66
C PRO A 451 -18.43 -38.77 7.63
N ASP A 452 -17.64 -38.42 8.65
CA ASP A 452 -17.98 -37.31 9.53
C ASP A 452 -17.79 -35.96 8.79
N PHE A 453 -18.64 -34.97 9.09
CA PHE A 453 -18.64 -33.66 8.43
C PHE A 453 -19.26 -32.57 9.31
N GLU A 454 -18.89 -31.32 9.11
CA GLU A 454 -19.50 -30.19 9.81
C GLU A 454 -20.82 -29.77 9.17
N VAL A 455 -21.83 -29.48 9.99
CA VAL A 455 -23.11 -28.90 9.53
C VAL A 455 -23.33 -27.58 10.25
N ILE A 456 -23.66 -26.56 9.48
CA ILE A 456 -23.76 -25.20 9.97
C ILE A 456 -25.19 -24.71 9.77
N PHE A 457 -25.86 -24.33 10.85
CA PHE A 457 -27.27 -23.89 10.85
C PHE A 457 -27.39 -22.36 11.02
N PRO A 458 -28.49 -21.70 10.62
CA PRO A 458 -28.63 -20.24 10.65
C PRO A 458 -28.50 -19.61 12.06
N GLU A 459 -28.81 -20.35 13.13
CA GLU A 459 -28.96 -19.77 14.49
C GLU A 459 -28.03 -20.37 15.58
N GLU A 460 -26.81 -20.84 15.26
CA GLU A 460 -25.92 -21.57 16.20
C GLU A 460 -26.60 -22.77 16.91
N ARG A 461 -27.72 -23.25 16.37
CA ARG A 461 -28.44 -24.43 16.83
C ARG A 461 -27.80 -25.70 16.25
N SER A 462 -28.10 -26.84 16.86
CA SER A 462 -27.71 -28.17 16.34
C SER A 462 -28.64 -28.71 15.24
N GLY A 463 -29.62 -27.91 14.79
CA GLY A 463 -30.60 -28.26 13.77
C GLY A 463 -31.35 -27.04 13.25
N ILE A 464 -31.92 -27.16 12.05
CA ILE A 464 -32.89 -26.21 11.50
C ILE A 464 -34.30 -26.73 11.71
N ARG A 465 -35.22 -25.85 12.08
CA ARG A 465 -36.58 -26.22 12.46
C ARG A 465 -37.60 -25.35 11.75
N HIS A 466 -38.67 -25.97 11.29
CA HIS A 466 -39.82 -25.28 10.74
C HIS A 466 -41.12 -25.89 11.27
N CYS A 467 -41.98 -25.06 11.86
CA CYS A 467 -43.26 -25.45 12.42
C CYS A 467 -44.42 -24.86 11.60
N ARG A 468 -45.53 -25.60 11.50
CA ARG A 468 -46.77 -25.13 10.88
C ARG A 468 -47.93 -25.29 11.86
N GLU A 469 -48.83 -24.31 11.86
CA GLU A 469 -50.06 -24.39 12.64
C GLU A 469 -50.96 -25.47 12.07
N GLU A 470 -51.55 -26.25 12.97
CA GLU A 470 -52.41 -27.37 12.66
C GLU A 470 -53.87 -27.07 12.96
N VAL A 471 -54.74 -27.41 12.02
CA VAL A 471 -56.18 -27.24 12.21
C VAL A 471 -56.70 -28.38 13.08
N CYS A 472 -57.34 -28.04 14.20
CA CYS A 472 -58.00 -29.03 15.04
C CYS A 472 -59.22 -29.62 14.32
N VAL A 473 -59.14 -30.89 13.93
CA VAL A 473 -60.24 -31.65 13.32
C VAL A 473 -60.82 -32.59 14.37
N VAL A 474 -61.68 -32.07 15.26
CA VAL A 474 -62.46 -32.93 16.15
C VAL A 474 -63.58 -33.57 15.33
N PHE A 475 -63.53 -34.89 15.13
CA PHE A 475 -64.68 -35.63 14.60
C PHE A 475 -65.84 -35.50 15.60
N ASN A 476 -66.85 -34.69 15.24
CA ASN A 476 -68.07 -34.54 16.01
C ASN A 476 -68.87 -35.86 15.98
N PHE A 477 -68.68 -36.70 16.99
CA PHE A 477 -69.58 -37.82 17.24
C PHE A 477 -70.91 -37.27 17.75
N ARG A 478 -71.89 -37.10 16.86
CA ARG A 478 -73.30 -37.11 17.28
C ARG A 478 -73.62 -38.52 17.75
N TYR A 479 -73.68 -38.71 19.07
CA TYR A 479 -74.39 -39.83 19.67
C TYR A 479 -75.86 -39.72 19.25
N GLU A 480 -76.31 -40.57 18.32
CA GLU A 480 -77.73 -40.91 18.24
C GLU A 480 -78.05 -41.78 19.46
N GLU A 481 -78.79 -41.22 20.41
CA GLU A 481 -79.51 -41.99 21.42
C GLU A 481 -80.47 -42.96 20.71
N GLN A 482 -80.06 -44.23 20.58
CA GLN A 482 -81.01 -45.30 20.33
C GLN A 482 -81.80 -45.56 21.61
N LYS A 483 -83.05 -45.11 21.61
CA LYS A 483 -84.11 -45.61 22.51
C LYS A 483 -84.19 -47.13 22.41
N PHE A 484 -84.01 -47.81 23.53
CA PHE A 484 -84.81 -48.96 23.94
C PHE A 484 -85.08 -48.89 25.44
#